data_AF-A0A7J2TMS6-F1
#
_entry.id   AF-A0A7J2TMS6-F1
#
_cell.length_a   1.000
_cell.length_b   1.000
_cell.length_c   1.000
_cell.angle_alpha   90.00
_cell.angle_beta   90.00
_cell.angle_gamma   90.00
#
_symmetry.space_group_name_H-M   'P 1'
#
loop_
_entity.id
_entity.type
_entity.pdbx_description
1 polymer ?
#
loop_
_entity_poly.entity_id
_entity_poly.type
_entity_poly.pdbx_seq_one_letter_code
_entity_poly.pdbx_strand_id
1 'polypeptide(L)'
;MSEEEQKGKRNQLPRLNLDSKFWKTFLFVVAAFLIFAGPTYVVYVLMNVLDISYVFSMISGFALFIVGLVLLWYLIKNKVVS
;
A
#
# COMPACT_ATOMS: atom_id res chain seq x y z
N MET A 1 -2.41 -37.29 39.84
CA MET A 1 -1.08 -36.87 39.35
C MET A 1 -1.30 -36.40 37.92
N SER A 2 -1.29 -35.09 37.69
CA SER A 2 -1.70 -34.48 36.41
C SER A 2 -0.53 -34.41 35.44
N GLU A 3 -0.76 -34.94 34.24
CA GLU A 3 0.17 -34.93 33.12
C GLU A 3 0.28 -33.51 32.54
N GLU A 4 1.46 -32.92 32.78
CA GLU A 4 2.32 -32.17 31.85
C GLU A 4 1.88 -32.26 30.37
N GLU A 5 1.59 -31.14 29.69
CA GLU A 5 2.53 -30.25 28.99
C GLU A 5 2.30 -30.30 27.47
N GLN A 6 2.15 -29.11 26.88
CA GLN A 6 2.53 -28.79 25.50
C GLN A 6 1.92 -29.60 24.34
N LYS A 7 0.91 -29.04 23.66
CA LYS A 7 0.98 -28.93 22.19
C LYS A 7 -0.15 -28.10 21.62
N GLY A 8 0.20 -26.90 21.20
CA GLY A 8 -0.68 -26.09 20.39
C GLY A 8 -0.16 -24.69 20.23
N LYS A 9 1.10 -24.57 19.80
CA LYS A 9 1.68 -23.35 19.22
C LYS A 9 0.69 -22.85 18.16
N ARG A 10 -0.28 -22.02 18.57
CA ARG A 10 -1.05 -21.21 17.63
C ARG A 10 0.02 -20.33 17.01
N ASN A 11 0.34 -20.61 15.76
CA ASN A 11 1.03 -19.68 14.90
C ASN A 11 0.17 -18.42 14.90
N GLN A 12 0.40 -17.54 15.86
CA GLN A 12 -0.06 -16.16 15.83
C GLN A 12 0.81 -15.51 14.78
N LEU A 13 0.49 -15.84 13.51
CA LEU A 13 0.76 -14.96 12.38
C LEU A 13 0.41 -13.57 12.89
N PRO A 14 1.34 -12.61 12.79
CA PRO A 14 1.13 -11.27 13.31
C PRO A 14 -0.17 -10.81 12.71
N ARG A 15 -1.21 -10.75 13.54
CA ARG A 15 -2.49 -10.17 13.14
C ARG A 15 -2.12 -8.71 13.00
N LEU A 16 -1.73 -8.34 11.77
CA LEU A 16 -1.63 -6.96 11.35
C LEU A 16 -2.92 -6.34 11.87
N ASN A 17 -2.80 -5.50 12.89
CA ASN A 17 -3.93 -4.86 13.53
C ASN A 17 -4.40 -3.78 12.54
N LEU A 18 -4.98 -4.23 11.42
CA LEU A 18 -5.50 -3.43 10.31
C LEU A 18 -6.77 -2.66 10.70
N ASP A 19 -7.21 -2.82 11.95
CA ASP A 19 -8.48 -2.32 12.50
C ASP A 19 -8.38 -0.91 13.12
N SER A 20 -7.16 -0.40 13.32
CA SER A 20 -6.95 0.87 14.00
C SER A 20 -7.02 2.07 13.04
N LYS A 21 -7.52 3.22 13.53
CA LYS A 21 -7.47 4.53 12.85
C LYS A 21 -6.10 4.82 12.21
N PHE A 22 -5.02 4.31 12.80
CA PHE A 22 -3.66 4.43 12.27
C PHE A 22 -3.49 3.78 10.90
N TRP A 23 -4.01 2.57 10.68
CA TRP A 23 -3.91 1.89 9.39
C TRP A 23 -4.66 2.65 8.29
N LYS A 24 -5.81 3.24 8.64
CA LYS A 24 -6.59 4.13 7.77
C LYS A 24 -5.79 5.38 7.36
N THR A 25 -5.18 6.09 8.32
CA THR A 25 -4.35 7.26 8.04
C THR A 25 -3.12 6.89 7.22
N PHE A 26 -2.45 5.78 7.57
CA PHE A 26 -1.31 5.28 6.82
C PHE A 26 -1.66 4.98 5.36
N LEU A 27 -2.75 4.25 5.12
CA LEU A 27 -3.25 3.97 3.78
C LEU A 27 -3.61 5.24 3.00
N PHE A 28 -4.16 6.27 3.66
CA PHE A 28 -4.46 7.55 3.03
C PHE A 28 -3.18 8.29 2.61
N VAL A 29 -2.19 8.34 3.50
CA VAL A 29 -0.88 8.91 3.19
C VAL A 29 -0.22 8.15 2.04
N VAL A 30 -0.25 6.82 2.07
CA VAL A 30 0.25 5.97 0.98
C VAL A 30 -0.49 6.28 -0.32
N ALA A 31 -1.82 6.37 -0.32
CA ALA A 31 -2.59 6.73 -1.52
C ALA A 31 -2.19 8.10 -2.08
N ALA A 32 -2.05 9.11 -1.21
CA ALA A 32 -1.56 10.43 -1.62
C ALA A 32 -0.15 10.34 -2.22
N PHE A 33 0.76 9.59 -1.58
CA PHE A 33 2.10 9.34 -2.12
C PHE A 33 2.04 8.65 -3.48
N LEU A 34 1.21 7.63 -3.70
CA LEU A 34 1.10 7.00 -5.02
C LEU A 34 0.58 7.96 -6.09
N ILE A 35 -0.40 8.80 -5.76
CA ILE A 35 -0.98 9.78 -6.68
C ILE A 35 0.04 10.84 -7.07
N PHE A 36 0.81 11.38 -6.11
CA PHE A 36 1.76 12.45 -6.39
C PHE A 36 3.11 11.92 -6.86
N ALA A 37 3.65 10.89 -6.23
CA ALA A 37 4.97 10.34 -6.51
C ALA A 37 4.99 9.37 -7.71
N GLY A 38 3.86 8.76 -8.07
CA GLY A 38 3.75 7.88 -9.24
C GLY A 38 4.17 8.59 -10.55
N PRO A 39 3.43 9.60 -11.00
CA PRO A 39 3.71 10.28 -12.27
C PRO A 39 4.94 11.19 -12.22
N THR A 40 5.44 11.57 -11.04
CA THR A 40 6.59 12.48 -10.90
C THR A 40 7.87 11.72 -10.59
N TYR A 41 7.96 11.11 -9.41
CA TYR A 41 9.17 10.46 -8.93
C TYR A 41 9.44 9.11 -9.58
N VAL A 42 8.42 8.27 -9.79
CA VAL A 42 8.66 6.95 -10.42
C VAL A 42 9.03 7.13 -11.88
N VAL A 43 8.39 8.05 -12.59
CA VAL A 43 8.75 8.39 -13.97
C VAL A 43 10.18 8.95 -14.03
N TYR A 44 10.54 9.83 -13.10
CA TYR A 44 11.89 10.39 -13.02
C TYR A 44 12.94 9.31 -12.76
N VAL A 45 12.71 8.39 -11.81
CA VAL A 45 13.65 7.30 -11.53
C VAL A 45 13.76 6.34 -12.70
N LEU A 46 12.65 5.90 -13.31
CA LEU A 46 12.71 4.99 -14.45
C LEU A 46 13.40 5.59 -15.66
N MET A 47 13.15 6.86 -15.93
CA MET A 47 13.75 7.55 -17.07
C MET A 47 15.22 7.86 -16.81
N ASN A 48 15.58 8.32 -15.60
CA ASN A 48 16.89 8.88 -15.32
C ASN A 48 17.89 7.88 -14.70
N VAL A 49 17.41 6.81 -14.06
CA VAL A 49 18.26 5.77 -13.46
C VAL A 49 18.35 4.54 -14.36
N LEU A 50 17.27 4.24 -15.07
CA LEU A 50 17.15 3.02 -15.86
C LEU A 50 17.16 3.26 -17.38
N ASP A 51 17.23 4.53 -17.81
CA ASP A 51 17.21 4.96 -19.22
C ASP A 51 16.06 4.31 -20.02
N ILE A 52 14.94 4.05 -19.33
CA ILE A 52 13.77 3.45 -19.96
C ILE A 52 13.08 4.49 -20.82
N SER A 53 12.69 4.07 -22.03
CA SER A 53 11.97 4.93 -22.98
C SER A 53 10.79 5.64 -22.32
N TYR A 54 10.67 6.93 -22.64
CA TYR A 54 9.71 7.86 -22.05
C TYR A 54 8.28 7.31 -22.01
N VAL A 55 7.86 6.60 -23.06
CA VAL A 55 6.53 5.99 -23.17
C VAL A 55 6.30 4.96 -22.06
N PHE A 56 7.23 4.04 -21.83
CA PHE A 56 7.11 3.04 -20.77
C PHE A 56 7.18 3.68 -19.38
N SER A 57 8.07 4.67 -19.20
CA SER A 57 8.19 5.40 -17.94
C SER A 57 6.88 6.11 -17.60
N MET A 58 6.29 6.82 -18.57
CA MET A 58 5.03 7.54 -18.42
C MET A 58 3.85 6.61 -18.17
N ILE A 59 3.76 5.46 -18.87
CA ILE A 59 2.74 4.43 -18.62
C ILE A 59 2.84 3.91 -17.19
N SER A 60 4.06 3.67 -16.70
CA SER A 60 4.26 3.18 -15.32
C SER A 60 3.78 4.20 -14.29
N GLY A 61 4.14 5.48 -14.45
CA GLY A 61 3.70 6.55 -13.56
C GLY A 61 2.18 6.74 -13.57
N PHE A 62 1.57 6.61 -14.75
CA PHE A 62 0.11 6.68 -14.90
C PHE A 62 -0.59 5.47 -14.28
N ALA A 63 -0.01 4.27 -14.40
CA ALA A 63 -0.52 3.08 -13.73
C ALA A 63 -0.48 3.25 -12.20
N LEU A 64 0.61 3.77 -11.65
CA LEU A 64 0.73 4.10 -10.22
C LEU A 64 -0.30 5.15 -9.78
N PHE A 65 -0.57 6.15 -10.61
CA PHE A 65 -1.62 7.15 -10.36
C PHE A 65 -3.02 6.52 -10.29
N ILE A 66 -3.35 5.63 -11.24
CA ILE A 66 -4.62 4.87 -11.25
C ILE A 66 -4.73 4.01 -10.00
N VAL A 67 -3.66 3.30 -9.62
CA VAL A 67 -3.64 2.49 -8.38
C VAL A 67 -3.86 3.36 -7.15
N GLY A 68 -3.21 4.52 -7.08
CA GLY A 68 -3.42 5.50 -6.00
C GLY A 68 -4.86 6.00 -5.91
N LEU A 69 -5.50 6.28 -7.05
CA LEU A 69 -6.92 6.66 -7.13
C LEU A 69 -7.86 5.53 -6.70
N VAL A 70 -7.61 4.30 -7.15
CA VAL A 70 -8.40 3.13 -6.75
C VAL A 70 -8.26 2.87 -5.25
N LEU A 71 -7.06 3.03 -4.71
CA LEU A 71 -6.81 2.89 -3.27
C LEU A 71 -7.53 3.99 -2.48
N LEU A 72 -7.46 5.24 -2.95
CA LEU A 72 -8.19 6.37 -2.36
C LEU A 72 -9.71 6.12 -2.40
N TRP A 73 -10.23 5.65 -3.54
CA TRP A 73 -11.63 5.30 -3.72
C TRP A 73 -12.04 4.17 -2.77
N TYR A 74 -11.22 3.14 -2.62
CA TYR A 74 -11.44 2.05 -1.68
C TYR A 74 -11.54 2.56 -0.24
N LEU A 75 -10.64 3.47 0.16
CA LEU A 75 -10.70 4.12 1.48
C LEU A 75 -12.00 4.92 1.66
N ILE A 76 -12.39 5.72 0.66
CA ILE A 76 -13.62 6.52 0.72
C ILE A 76 -14.86 5.61 0.82
N LYS A 77 -14.93 4.59 -0.04
CA LYS A 77 -16.09 3.69 -0.14
C LYS A 77 -16.28 2.84 1.11
N ASN A 78 -15.19 2.50 1.82
CA ASN A 78 -15.24 1.73 3.06
C ASN A 78 -15.61 2.58 4.30
N LYS A 79 -16.24 3.75 4.13
CA LYS A 79 -16.61 4.71 5.21
C LYS A 79 -15.47 4.89 6.22
N VAL A 80 -14.29 5.24 5.70
CA VAL A 80 -13.13 5.58 6.54
C VAL A 80 -13.28 6.96 7.19
N VAL A 81 -14.17 7.81 6.64
CA VAL A 81 -14.69 9.01 7.29
C VAL A 81 -16.08 8.68 7.83
N SER A 82 -16.20 8.59 9.15
CA SER A 82 -17.45 8.75 9.88
C SER A 82 -17.37 10.03 10.68
#